data_AF-X0T4H0-F1
#
_entry.id   AF-X0T4H0-F1
#
_cell.length_a   1.000
_cell.length_b   1.000
_cell.length_c   1.000
_cell.angle_alpha   90.00
_cell.angle_beta   90.00
_cell.angle_gamma   90.00
#
_symmetry.space_group_name_H-M   'P 1'
#
loop_
_entity.id
_entity.type
_entity.pdbx_description
1 polymer ?
#
loop_
_entity_poly.entity_id
_entity_poly.type
_entity_poly.pdbx_seq_one_letter_code
_entity_poly.pdbx_strand_id
1 'polypeptide(L)'
;MGAQIYPVYPCKDGFIRVIALTPRQWDALMRVLGNPEVLQTPEWRDFMYRIGNADDLYTLMLEFTEKYTMLELFEAGRREGVPIAPILSMADFYNSPQTKA
;
A
#
# COMPACT_ATOMS: atom_id res chain seq x y z
N MET A 1 11.45 11.04 -10.05
CA MET A 1 11.90 9.70 -9.59
C MET A 1 11.10 8.71 -10.42
N GLY A 2 11.72 7.77 -11.14
CA GLY A 2 10.99 6.95 -12.13
C GLY A 2 9.80 6.21 -11.52
N ALA A 3 8.71 6.04 -12.28
CA ALA A 3 7.50 5.38 -11.81
C ALA A 3 7.81 4.01 -11.19
N GLN A 4 7.67 3.91 -9.87
CA GLN A 4 7.87 2.65 -9.18
C GLN A 4 6.59 1.83 -9.30
N ILE A 5 6.69 0.68 -9.95
CA ILE A 5 5.57 -0.27 -10.09
C ILE A 5 5.12 -0.80 -8.71
N TYR A 6 6.04 -0.84 -7.73
CA TYR A 6 5.79 -1.26 -6.35
C TYR A 6 6.36 -0.25 -5.36
N PRO A 7 5.68 0.90 -5.18
CA PRO A 7 6.16 1.98 -4.34
C PRO A 7 6.25 1.55 -2.87
N VAL A 8 7.19 2.18 -2.18
CA VAL A 8 7.40 2.04 -0.74
C VAL A 8 6.87 3.30 -0.05
N TYR A 9 5.99 3.10 0.92
CA TYR A 9 5.36 4.18 1.67
C TYR A 9 5.84 4.19 3.12
N PRO A 10 6.19 5.34 3.69
CA PRO A 10 6.34 5.49 5.13
C PRO A 10 5.01 5.26 5.83
N CYS A 11 5.09 4.84 7.09
CA CYS A 11 3.97 4.70 8.02
C CYS A 11 4.47 5.01 9.44
N LYS A 12 3.61 4.91 10.46
CA LYS A 12 3.93 5.36 11.83
C LYS A 12 5.21 4.77 12.42
N ASP A 13 5.53 3.53 12.07
CA ASP A 13 6.57 2.72 12.70
C ASP A 13 7.51 2.05 11.67
N GLY A 14 7.57 2.56 10.44
CA GLY A 14 8.48 2.04 9.42
C GLY A 14 7.99 2.28 8.00
N PHE A 15 8.14 1.26 7.15
CA PHE A 15 7.77 1.35 5.74
C PHE A 15 7.00 0.11 5.30
N ILE A 16 6.09 0.30 4.35
CA ILE A 16 5.38 -0.79 3.69
C ILE A 16 5.59 -0.73 2.18
N ARG A 17 5.49 -1.88 1.52
CA ARG A 17 5.32 -1.99 0.07
C ARG A 17 3.90 -2.40 -0.27
N VAL A 18 3.29 -1.72 -1.24
CA VAL A 18 1.92 -2.03 -1.72
C VAL A 18 2.00 -2.58 -3.15
N ILE A 19 1.26 -3.66 -3.42
CA ILE A 19 1.20 -4.29 -4.74
C ILE A 19 -0.25 -4.38 -5.20
N ALA A 20 -0.64 -3.53 -6.15
CA ALA A 20 -1.99 -3.49 -6.70
C ALA A 20 -2.01 -3.59 -8.23
N LEU A 21 -1.53 -4.69 -8.79
CA LEU A 21 -1.38 -4.84 -10.25
C LEU A 21 -2.70 -5.08 -10.97
N THR A 22 -3.49 -6.03 -10.46
CA THR A 22 -4.76 -6.43 -11.09
C THR A 22 -5.90 -5.49 -10.68
N PRO A 23 -6.96 -5.36 -11.50
CA PRO A 23 -8.14 -4.58 -11.12
C PRO A 23 -8.74 -5.01 -9.78
N ARG A 24 -8.74 -6.32 -9.49
CA ARG A 24 -9.22 -6.86 -8.21
C ARG A 24 -8.38 -6.37 -7.02
N GLN A 25 -7.06 -6.33 -7.16
CA GLN A 25 -6.17 -5.83 -6.11
C GLN A 25 -6.30 -4.31 -5.96
N TRP A 26 -6.54 -3.58 -7.04
CA TRP A 26 -6.86 -2.15 -6.97
C TRP A 26 -8.14 -1.89 -6.18
N ASP A 27 -9.21 -2.62 -6.47
CA ASP A 27 -10.47 -2.51 -5.72
C ASP A 27 -10.29 -2.86 -4.24
N ALA A 28 -9.48 -3.88 -3.94
CA ALA A 28 -9.12 -4.23 -2.57
C ALA A 28 -8.33 -3.11 -1.88
N LEU A 29 -7.39 -2.46 -2.59
CA LEU A 29 -6.70 -1.30 -2.06
C LEU A 29 -7.67 -0.16 -1.76
N MET A 30 -8.62 0.16 -2.64
CA MET A 30 -9.62 1.21 -2.40
C MET A 30 -10.41 0.96 -1.12
N ARG A 31 -10.79 -0.31 -0.84
CA ARG A 31 -11.44 -0.67 0.43
C ARG A 31 -10.53 -0.46 1.65
N VAL A 32 -9.24 -0.80 1.55
CA VAL A 32 -8.27 -0.50 2.61
C VAL A 32 -8.18 1.00 2.86
N LEU A 33 -8.15 1.81 1.80
CA LEU A 33 -8.05 3.27 1.89
C LEU A 33 -9.35 3.96 2.34
N GLY A 34 -10.46 3.23 2.53
CA GLY A 34 -11.76 3.81 2.86
C GLY A 34 -12.45 4.50 1.68
N ASN A 35 -12.12 4.12 0.44
CA ASN A 35 -12.67 4.64 -0.82
C ASN A 35 -12.55 6.18 -0.95
N PRO A 36 -11.34 6.75 -0.99
CA PRO A 36 -11.15 8.18 -1.13
C PRO A 36 -11.71 8.67 -2.49
N GLU A 37 -12.57 9.69 -2.47
CA GLU A 37 -13.31 10.17 -3.65
C GLU A 37 -12.39 10.47 -4.85
N VAL A 38 -11.22 11.05 -4.59
CA VAL A 38 -10.21 11.40 -5.59
C VAL A 38 -9.66 10.20 -6.38
N LEU A 39 -9.70 8.99 -5.82
CA LEU A 39 -9.23 7.75 -6.48
C LEU A 39 -10.38 6.92 -7.07
N GLN A 40 -11.64 7.38 -6.97
CA GLN A 40 -12.79 6.65 -7.49
C GLN A 40 -13.06 6.92 -8.98
N THR A 41 -12.32 7.83 -9.62
CA THR A 41 -12.50 8.09 -11.04
C THR A 41 -12.07 6.87 -11.88
N PRO A 42 -12.73 6.59 -13.03
CA PRO A 42 -12.45 5.40 -13.83
C PRO A 42 -10.99 5.26 -14.29
N GLU A 43 -10.30 6.38 -14.48
CA GLU A 43 -8.92 6.45 -14.96
C GLU A 43 -7.96 5.78 -13.97
N TRP A 44 -8.18 5.94 -12.66
CA TRP A 44 -7.34 5.32 -11.63
C TRP A 44 -7.40 3.79 -11.63
N ARG A 45 -8.43 3.20 -12.22
CA ARG A 45 -8.54 1.74 -12.39
C ARG A 45 -7.56 1.22 -13.44
N ASP A 46 -7.15 2.07 -14.39
CA ASP A 46 -6.19 1.72 -15.41
C ASP A 46 -4.76 1.69 -14.85
N PHE A 47 -4.03 0.63 -15.17
CA PHE A 47 -2.68 0.44 -14.65
C PHE A 47 -1.66 1.40 -15.29
N MET A 48 -1.79 1.69 -16.58
CA MET A 48 -0.88 2.60 -17.27
C MET A 48 -1.10 4.05 -16.82
N TYR A 49 -2.35 4.43 -16.57
CA TYR A 49 -2.69 5.71 -15.97
C TYR A 49 -2.03 5.87 -14.58
N ARG A 50 -2.08 4.83 -13.73
CA ARG A 50 -1.41 4.86 -12.42
C ARG A 50 0.11 4.99 -12.52
N ILE A 51 0.74 4.36 -13.52
CA ILE A 51 2.18 4.52 -13.78
C ILE A 51 2.48 5.96 -14.24
N GLY A 52 1.66 6.51 -15.13
CA GLY A 52 1.83 7.87 -15.65
C GLY A 52 1.65 8.95 -14.59
N ASN A 53 0.80 8.69 -13.59
CA ASN A 53 0.48 9.60 -12.48
C ASN A 53 1.03 9.08 -11.14
N ALA A 54 2.18 8.40 -11.17
CA ALA A 54 2.73 7.74 -9.99
C ALA A 54 3.05 8.72 -8.84
N ASP A 55 3.48 9.94 -9.15
CA ASP A 55 3.80 10.96 -8.14
C ASP A 55 2.53 11.46 -7.41
N ASP A 56 1.42 11.64 -8.14
CA ASP A 56 0.13 12.03 -7.56
C ASP A 56 -0.44 10.89 -6.70
N LEU A 57 -0.44 9.66 -7.23
CA LEU A 57 -0.84 8.48 -6.47
C LEU A 57 0.00 8.31 -5.21
N TYR A 58 1.31 8.57 -5.30
CA TYR A 58 2.22 8.48 -4.17
C TYR A 58 1.81 9.46 -3.06
N THR A 59 1.53 10.71 -3.42
CA THR A 59 1.11 11.76 -2.50
C THR A 59 -0.21 11.39 -1.79
N LEU A 60 -1.20 10.92 -2.54
CA LEU A 60 -2.49 10.50 -1.97
C LEU A 60 -2.35 9.29 -1.03
N MET A 61 -1.44 8.38 -1.34
CA MET A 61 -1.13 7.23 -0.50
C MET A 61 -0.39 7.62 0.79
N LEU A 62 0.48 8.65 0.76
CA LEU A 62 1.16 9.16 1.96
C LEU A 62 0.16 9.67 3.00
N GLU A 63 -0.81 10.47 2.58
CA GLU A 63 -1.84 11.02 3.46
C GLU A 63 -2.61 9.92 4.23
N PHE A 64 -2.69 8.72 3.65
CA PHE A 64 -3.30 7.57 4.28
C PHE A 64 -2.31 6.77 5.13
N THR A 65 -1.20 6.33 4.54
CA THR A 65 -0.27 5.35 5.14
C THR A 65 0.43 5.86 6.40
N GLU A 66 0.68 7.16 6.51
CA GLU A 66 1.28 7.77 7.70
C GLU A 66 0.38 7.74 8.94
N LYS A 67 -0.92 7.44 8.79
CA LYS A 67 -1.88 7.36 9.89
C LYS A 67 -1.88 6.00 10.59
N TYR A 68 -1.24 4.99 10.03
CA TYR A 68 -1.31 3.60 10.49
C TYR A 68 0.08 3.01 10.72
N THR A 69 0.14 1.94 11.50
CA THR A 69 1.35 1.12 11.68
C THR A 69 1.49 0.11 10.53
N MET A 70 2.70 -0.43 10.36
CA MET A 70 2.99 -1.52 9.41
C MET A 70 2.04 -2.71 9.62
N LEU A 71 1.78 -3.07 10.89
CA LEU A 71 0.94 -4.22 11.23
C LEU A 71 -0.55 -3.98 10.90
N GLU A 72 -1.07 -2.80 11.20
CA GLU A 72 -2.45 -2.43 10.85
C GLU A 72 -2.67 -2.46 9.33
N LEU A 73 -1.71 -1.93 8.56
CA LEU A 73 -1.76 -1.93 7.10
C LEU A 73 -1.60 -3.35 6.52
N PHE A 74 -0.72 -4.17 7.10
CA PHE A 74 -0.57 -5.58 6.73
C PHE A 74 -1.88 -6.37 6.92
N GLU A 75 -2.52 -6.27 8.09
CA GLU A 75 -3.77 -6.98 8.36
C GLU A 75 -4.93 -6.44 7.52
N ALA A 76 -4.99 -5.12 7.28
CA ALA A 76 -5.99 -4.54 6.38
C ALA A 76 -5.84 -5.09 4.94
N GLY A 77 -4.61 -5.13 4.43
CA GLY A 77 -4.32 -5.70 3.11
C GLY A 77 -4.69 -7.18 3.03
N ARG A 78 -4.32 -7.97 4.05
CA ARG A 78 -4.67 -9.39 4.14
C ARG A 78 -6.19 -9.62 4.14
N ARG A 79 -6.93 -8.81 4.89
CA ARG A 79 -8.41 -8.88 4.97
C ARG A 79 -9.07 -8.57 3.62
N GLU A 80 -8.62 -7.52 2.94
CA GLU A 80 -9.26 -7.06 1.69
C GLU A 80 -8.79 -7.80 0.43
N GLY A 81 -7.68 -8.53 0.52
CA GLY A 81 -7.08 -9.28 -0.59
C GLY A 81 -6.12 -8.47 -1.45
N VAL A 82 -5.42 -7.49 -0.86
CA VAL A 82 -4.32 -6.74 -1.49
C VAL A 82 -3.00 -7.00 -0.76
N PRO A 83 -1.92 -7.40 -1.46
CA PRO A 83 -0.62 -7.55 -0.84
C PRO A 83 -0.07 -6.18 -0.37
N ILE A 84 0.05 -6.06 0.95
CA ILE A 84 0.76 -4.98 1.64
C ILE A 84 1.81 -5.67 2.51
N ALA A 85 3.09 -5.34 2.34
CA ALA A 85 4.20 -6.01 3.01
C ALA A 85 5.01 -5.02 3.87
N PRO A 86 5.12 -5.23 5.19
CA PRO A 86 6.06 -4.52 6.04
C PRO A 86 7.51 -4.70 5.58
N ILE A 87 8.28 -3.62 5.61
CA ILE A 87 9.73 -3.65 5.40
C ILE A 87 10.38 -3.65 6.78
N LEU A 88 10.65 -4.85 7.29
CA LEU A 88 11.22 -5.05 8.61
C LEU A 88 12.71 -4.72 8.61
N SER A 89 13.17 -3.98 9.62
CA SER A 89 14.59 -3.93 9.93
C SER A 89 15.07 -5.28 10.50
N MET A 90 16.39 -5.47 10.62
CA MET A 90 16.94 -6.67 11.26
C MET A 90 16.42 -6.86 12.70
N ALA A 91 16.20 -5.77 13.43
CA ALA A 91 15.66 -5.82 14.79
C ALA A 91 14.17 -6.20 14.81
N ASP A 92 13.40 -5.74 13.82
CA ASP A 92 11.97 -6.05 13.72
C ASP A 92 11.75 -7.50 13.27
N PHE A 93 12.60 -8.02 12.39
CA PHE A 93 12.53 -9.40 11.91
C PHE A 93 12.62 -10.42 13.05
N TYR A 94 13.50 -10.18 14.03
CA TYR A 94 13.63 -11.04 15.21
C TYR A 94 12.34 -11.11 16.05
N ASN A 95 11.55 -10.03 16.06
CA ASN A 95 10.34 -9.92 16.87
C ASN A 95 9.04 -10.21 16.11
N SER A 96 9.10 -10.46 14.80
CA SER A 96 7.91 -10.60 13.98
C SER A 96 7.08 -11.86 14.34
N PRO A 97 5.74 -11.83 14.19
CA PRO A 97 4.91 -13.02 14.36
C PRO A 97 5.24 -14.14 13.35
N GLN A 98 5.82 -13.79 12.20
CA GLN A 98 6.15 -14.74 11.13
C GLN A 98 7.42 -15.56 11.40
N THR A 99 8.25 -15.14 12.35
CA THR A 99 9.52 -15.81 12.71
C THR A 99 9.40 -16.77 13.88
N LYS A 100 8.24 -16.80 14.55
CA LYS A 100 7.93 -17.79 15.59
C LYS A 100 7.19 -18.97 14.96
N ALA A 101 7.95 -19.92 14.42
CA ALA A 101 7.49 -21.23 13.98
C ALA A 101 7.46 -22.24 15.14
#